data_AF-A0A947QGF7-F1
#
_entry.id   AF-A0A947QGF7-F1
#
_cell.length_a   1.000
_cell.length_b   1.000
_cell.length_c   1.000
_cell.angle_alpha   90.00
_cell.angle_beta   90.00
_cell.angle_gamma   90.00
#
_symmetry.space_group_name_H-M   'P 1'
#
loop_
_entity.id
_entity.type
_entity.pdbx_description
1 polymer ?
#
loop_
_entity_poly.entity_id
_entity_poly.type
_entity_poly.pdbx_seq_one_letter_code
_entity_poly.pdbx_strand_id
1 'polypeptide(L)'
;MSRSIPALVALLALRITTQAGAAPLELSYNGASLPSVGSASLSRAVPTGVPGERGASLGELFPPQLEAWRLELRTASGPVVVDADDLGDRLYGIYAVEAGPGWDVVLDPGPGGRRERVARVTALGLRGEPCPERALEVWVSWEGVPELKAVIRRWAERAGVKAKVVDVPSVKSKLVTVLRGGGKVPDLVMVQSDYLPDLAQAGALQPLGSLRLPASGTKGERAFTLGGSLLAAPFYCDAQLVFYSSSLVRPAPPADWTLGDMERLAEASGARVGAAWNAYSAYWFLPFVLGFGKDSLIAPDGRMGVRHPAYAKALGYLKEAQSRGFLSAMERDAMMAYFTSGKAAFILSGSYSVPEFRRLGIPFGVAPFPLSSAGGKRVAPLLDYKGWAVTRTSKSPALARRLAQYLSEAGVQAEFCSSQGKIPANEDAWELLPAGDPYQAVIRASYDAGVAVPPDPAYGDFKNASWKLLRLFLSGSTSADETLAALATILGE
;
A
#
# COMPACT_ATOMS: atom_id res chain seq x y z
N MET A 1 -50.24 49.74 9.98
CA MET A 1 -49.89 49.48 8.56
C MET A 1 -48.91 48.31 8.54
N SER A 2 -49.33 47.05 8.76
CA SER A 2 -50.04 46.17 7.81
C SER A 2 -49.47 46.24 6.39
N ARG A 3 -48.51 45.35 6.09
CA ARG A 3 -48.39 44.70 4.78
C ARG A 3 -47.95 43.25 4.98
N SER A 4 -48.94 42.39 4.83
CA SER A 4 -48.91 40.95 4.63
C SER A 4 -48.18 40.55 3.34
N ILE A 5 -47.40 39.47 3.39
CA ILE A 5 -47.03 38.65 2.23
C ILE A 5 -47.35 37.18 2.60
N PRO A 6 -48.08 36.43 1.75
CA PRO A 6 -48.78 35.21 2.15
C PRO A 6 -47.95 33.93 2.00
N ALA A 7 -48.47 32.90 2.66
CA ALA A 7 -48.07 31.51 2.70
C ALA A 7 -47.45 30.93 1.42
N LEU A 8 -46.29 30.29 1.58
CA LEU A 8 -45.91 29.12 0.81
C LEU A 8 -45.52 28.00 1.78
N VAL A 9 -46.54 27.30 2.27
CA VAL A 9 -46.39 25.94 2.78
C VAL A 9 -46.40 25.03 1.54
N ALA A 10 -45.25 24.47 1.20
CA ALA A 10 -45.17 23.26 0.40
C ALA A 10 -44.05 22.40 0.96
N LEU A 11 -44.47 21.30 1.59
CA LEU A 11 -43.69 20.28 2.26
C LEU A 11 -42.41 19.91 1.47
N LEU A 12 -41.23 20.18 2.04
CA LEU A 12 -40.10 19.26 1.89
C LEU A 12 -40.28 18.16 2.94
N ALA A 13 -41.24 17.27 2.70
CA ALA A 13 -41.14 15.93 3.26
C ALA A 13 -39.98 15.27 2.51
N LEU A 14 -38.78 15.28 3.12
CA LEU A 14 -37.74 14.33 2.75
C LEU A 14 -38.40 12.95 2.82
N ARG A 15 -38.72 12.38 1.65
CA ARG A 15 -38.87 10.94 1.54
C ARG A 15 -37.49 10.38 1.85
N ILE A 16 -37.25 10.11 3.13
CA ILE A 16 -36.40 8.99 3.50
C ILE A 16 -37.20 7.77 3.03
N THR A 17 -37.11 7.46 1.75
CA THR A 17 -37.36 6.10 1.30
C THR A 17 -36.32 5.27 2.04
N THR A 18 -36.72 4.68 3.15
CA THR A 18 -36.07 3.50 3.69
C THR A 18 -36.10 2.48 2.56
N GLN A 19 -35.03 2.46 1.77
CA GLN A 19 -34.82 1.41 0.80
C GLN A 19 -34.79 0.13 1.63
N ALA A 20 -35.86 -0.67 1.55
CA ALA A 20 -35.92 -1.95 2.23
C ALA A 20 -34.70 -2.73 1.72
N GLY A 21 -33.74 -2.99 2.62
CA GLY A 21 -32.53 -3.71 2.26
C GLY A 21 -32.86 -5.08 1.68
N ALA A 22 -31.95 -5.66 0.91
CA ALA A 22 -32.13 -7.00 0.39
C ALA A 22 -32.53 -7.99 1.50
N ALA A 23 -33.42 -8.94 1.16
CA ALA A 23 -33.75 -10.05 2.07
C ALA A 23 -32.46 -10.79 2.49
N PRO A 24 -32.35 -11.34 3.71
CA PRO A 24 -31.13 -11.99 4.16
C PRO A 24 -30.67 -13.09 3.21
N LEU A 25 -29.37 -13.09 2.86
CA LEU A 25 -28.75 -14.15 2.06
C LEU A 25 -28.52 -15.38 2.95
N GLU A 26 -29.16 -16.49 2.62
CA GLU A 26 -28.95 -17.75 3.35
C GLU A 26 -27.60 -18.35 2.99
N LEU A 27 -26.87 -18.85 3.98
CA LEU A 27 -25.56 -19.47 3.80
C LEU A 27 -25.57 -20.91 4.35
N SER A 28 -24.89 -21.82 3.68
CA SER A 28 -24.64 -23.17 4.19
C SER A 28 -23.24 -23.66 3.84
N TYR A 29 -22.62 -24.41 4.74
CA TYR A 29 -21.30 -25.01 4.53
C TYR A 29 -21.35 -26.49 4.88
N ASN A 30 -20.98 -27.34 3.92
CA ASN A 30 -21.11 -28.80 4.02
C ASN A 30 -22.51 -29.26 4.47
N GLY A 31 -23.56 -28.51 4.12
CA GLY A 31 -24.95 -28.83 4.41
C GLY A 31 -25.44 -28.33 5.76
N ALA A 32 -24.55 -27.81 6.60
CA ALA A 32 -24.93 -27.11 7.83
C ALA A 32 -25.28 -25.65 7.51
N SER A 33 -26.40 -25.16 8.04
CA SER A 33 -26.79 -23.75 7.89
C SER A 33 -25.87 -22.84 8.71
N LEU A 34 -25.51 -21.70 8.12
CA LEU A 34 -24.73 -20.63 8.76
C LEU A 34 -25.65 -19.41 9.03
N PRO A 35 -25.24 -18.46 9.87
CA PRO A 35 -25.96 -17.20 10.03
C PRO A 35 -26.16 -16.49 8.68
N SER A 36 -27.39 -16.08 8.39
CA SER A 36 -27.71 -15.34 7.16
C SER A 36 -27.08 -13.95 7.18
N VAL A 37 -26.74 -13.45 5.99
CA VAL A 37 -26.06 -12.16 5.82
C VAL A 37 -27.04 -11.12 5.27
N GLY A 38 -27.20 -10.00 5.97
CA GLY A 38 -28.04 -8.88 5.53
C GLY A 38 -27.22 -7.74 4.92
N SER A 39 -27.88 -6.82 4.23
CA SER A 39 -27.24 -5.65 3.59
C SER A 39 -26.43 -4.78 4.55
N ALA A 40 -26.91 -4.57 5.79
CA ALA A 40 -26.19 -3.81 6.81
C ALA A 40 -24.83 -4.42 7.20
N SER A 41 -24.62 -5.72 6.94
CA SER A 41 -23.36 -6.39 7.21
C SER A 41 -22.36 -6.29 6.04
N LEU A 42 -22.77 -5.80 4.86
CA LEU A 42 -21.91 -5.63 3.69
C LEU A 42 -21.69 -4.15 3.42
N SER A 43 -20.48 -3.65 3.71
CA SER A 43 -20.21 -2.21 3.67
C SER A 43 -18.99 -1.82 2.84
N ARG A 44 -18.40 -2.74 2.08
CA ARG A 44 -17.19 -2.41 1.30
C ARG A 44 -17.50 -2.27 -0.18
N ALA A 45 -16.82 -1.31 -0.80
CA ALA A 45 -16.76 -1.24 -2.25
C ALA A 45 -16.06 -2.49 -2.78
N VAL A 46 -16.54 -3.04 -3.89
CA VAL A 46 -16.03 -4.28 -4.48
C VAL A 46 -15.72 -4.10 -5.97
N PRO A 47 -14.69 -4.78 -6.52
CA PRO A 47 -14.23 -4.57 -7.89
C PRO A 47 -15.02 -5.40 -8.91
N THR A 48 -16.31 -5.14 -9.05
CA THR A 48 -17.20 -5.88 -9.95
C THR A 48 -17.27 -5.32 -11.38
N GLY A 49 -16.62 -4.18 -11.61
CA GLY A 49 -16.74 -3.41 -12.85
C GLY A 49 -17.97 -2.50 -12.91
N VAL A 50 -18.81 -2.49 -11.87
CA VAL A 50 -19.95 -1.58 -11.73
C VAL A 50 -19.62 -0.54 -10.64
N PRO A 51 -19.48 0.75 -10.97
CA PRO A 51 -19.14 1.78 -10.01
C PRO A 51 -20.13 1.86 -8.84
N GLY A 52 -19.61 1.94 -7.62
CA GLY A 52 -20.40 2.15 -6.40
C GLY A 52 -21.09 0.91 -5.82
N GLU A 53 -20.94 -0.27 -6.43
CA GLU A 53 -21.45 -1.51 -5.83
C GLU A 53 -20.76 -1.82 -4.50
N ARG A 54 -21.57 -2.28 -3.54
CA ARG A 54 -21.13 -2.72 -2.22
C ARG A 54 -21.45 -4.19 -2.01
N GLY A 55 -20.56 -4.89 -1.34
CA GLY A 55 -20.66 -6.32 -1.13
C GLY A 55 -19.60 -6.87 -0.19
N ALA A 56 -19.41 -8.18 -0.24
CA ALA A 56 -18.27 -8.88 0.35
C ALA A 56 -17.84 -10.05 -0.53
N SER A 57 -16.58 -10.43 -0.40
CA SER A 57 -16.07 -11.66 -1.00
C SER A 57 -16.71 -12.87 -0.34
N LEU A 58 -16.87 -13.97 -1.06
CA LEU A 58 -17.34 -15.22 -0.46
C LEU A 58 -16.33 -15.76 0.58
N GLY A 59 -15.05 -15.42 0.43
CA GLY A 59 -14.02 -15.73 1.43
C GLY A 59 -14.23 -15.02 2.78
N GLU A 60 -14.92 -13.88 2.80
CA GLU A 60 -15.36 -13.21 4.03
C GLU A 60 -16.68 -13.79 4.58
N LEU A 61 -17.52 -14.38 3.73
CA LEU A 61 -18.84 -14.90 4.12
C LEU A 61 -18.82 -16.33 4.66
N PHE A 62 -17.90 -17.16 4.19
CA PHE A 62 -17.77 -18.55 4.63
C PHE A 62 -16.65 -18.69 5.68
N PRO A 63 -16.77 -19.64 6.63
CA PRO A 63 -15.69 -19.99 7.53
C PRO A 63 -14.44 -20.42 6.76
N PRO A 64 -13.22 -20.18 7.30
CA PRO A 64 -11.99 -20.60 6.65
C PRO A 64 -11.95 -22.09 6.33
N GLN A 65 -11.44 -22.38 5.14
CA GLN A 65 -11.35 -23.70 4.53
C GLN A 65 -9.91 -24.03 4.18
N LEU A 66 -9.52 -25.30 4.29
CA LEU A 66 -8.31 -25.81 3.65
C LEU A 66 -8.54 -25.83 2.14
N GLU A 67 -9.62 -26.47 1.72
CA GLU A 67 -10.03 -26.59 0.32
C GLU A 67 -11.53 -26.28 0.17
N ALA A 68 -11.93 -25.84 -1.02
CA ALA A 68 -13.34 -25.86 -1.43
C ALA A 68 -13.42 -26.23 -2.90
N TRP A 69 -14.41 -27.05 -3.25
CA TRP A 69 -14.52 -27.64 -4.59
C TRP A 69 -15.89 -27.42 -5.26
N ARG A 70 -16.90 -26.99 -4.50
CA ARG A 70 -18.25 -26.72 -5.04
C ARG A 70 -18.90 -25.51 -4.39
N LEU A 71 -19.44 -24.62 -5.23
CA LEU A 71 -20.33 -23.52 -4.85
C LEU A 71 -21.71 -23.73 -5.48
N GLU A 72 -22.75 -23.71 -4.67
CA GLU A 72 -24.15 -23.86 -5.03
C GLU A 72 -24.86 -22.51 -4.83
N LEU A 73 -25.49 -21.97 -5.88
CA LEU A 73 -26.24 -20.72 -5.83
C LEU A 73 -27.71 -21.01 -6.12
N ARG A 74 -28.60 -20.65 -5.20
CA ARG A 74 -30.04 -20.79 -5.40
C ARG A 74 -30.64 -19.50 -5.95
N THR A 75 -31.19 -19.57 -7.17
CA THR A 75 -31.85 -18.43 -7.83
C THR A 75 -33.32 -18.75 -8.12
N ALA A 76 -34.13 -17.72 -8.38
CA ALA A 76 -35.52 -17.90 -8.82
C ALA A 76 -35.64 -18.63 -10.17
N SER A 77 -34.62 -18.58 -11.02
CA SER A 77 -34.55 -19.25 -12.33
C SER A 77 -34.02 -20.69 -12.26
N GLY A 78 -33.60 -21.16 -11.08
CA GLY A 78 -33.00 -22.49 -10.88
C GLY A 78 -31.65 -22.44 -10.19
N PRO A 79 -31.11 -23.58 -9.74
CA PRO A 79 -29.79 -23.63 -9.12
C PRO A 79 -28.67 -23.42 -10.15
N VAL A 80 -27.63 -22.68 -9.76
CA VAL A 80 -26.35 -22.60 -10.48
C VAL A 80 -25.31 -23.29 -9.63
N VAL A 81 -24.48 -24.14 -10.23
CA VAL A 81 -23.42 -24.88 -9.53
C VAL A 81 -22.09 -24.57 -10.21
N VAL A 82 -21.09 -24.22 -9.41
CA VAL A 82 -19.71 -24.00 -9.84
C VAL A 82 -18.85 -25.06 -9.16
N ASP A 83 -18.35 -26.00 -9.96
CA ASP A 83 -17.40 -27.03 -9.54
C ASP A 83 -16.00 -26.67 -10.04
N ALA A 84 -15.03 -26.52 -9.14
CA ALA A 84 -13.64 -26.27 -9.48
C ALA A 84 -12.71 -26.65 -8.31
N ASP A 85 -11.63 -27.37 -8.61
CA ASP A 85 -10.66 -27.81 -7.58
C ASP A 85 -9.95 -26.62 -6.90
N ASP A 86 -9.82 -25.49 -7.59
CA ASP A 86 -9.18 -24.26 -7.09
C ASP A 86 -10.17 -23.24 -6.48
N LEU A 87 -11.44 -23.63 -6.29
CA LEU A 87 -12.49 -22.72 -5.86
C LEU A 87 -12.17 -22.08 -4.50
N GLY A 88 -11.60 -22.85 -3.57
CA GLY A 88 -11.21 -22.36 -2.24
C GLY A 88 -10.28 -21.15 -2.29
N ASP A 89 -9.41 -21.08 -3.29
CA ASP A 89 -8.46 -19.98 -3.48
C ASP A 89 -9.03 -18.79 -4.24
N ARG A 90 -10.17 -18.99 -4.90
CA ARG A 90 -10.89 -17.95 -5.67
C ARG A 90 -11.99 -17.27 -4.89
N LEU A 91 -12.38 -17.78 -3.72
CA LEU A 91 -13.47 -17.21 -2.93
C LEU A 91 -13.28 -15.73 -2.61
N TYR A 92 -12.03 -15.27 -2.47
CA TYR A 92 -11.69 -13.87 -2.21
C TYR A 92 -11.83 -12.94 -3.45
N GLY A 93 -12.02 -13.52 -4.64
CA GLY A 93 -12.31 -12.82 -5.90
C GLY A 93 -13.76 -12.94 -6.39
N ILE A 94 -14.58 -13.76 -5.70
CA ILE A 94 -16.02 -13.94 -5.97
C ILE A 94 -16.80 -13.07 -4.98
N TYR A 95 -17.72 -12.25 -5.47
CA TYR A 95 -18.41 -11.25 -4.64
C TYR A 95 -19.92 -11.47 -4.60
N ALA A 96 -20.51 -11.39 -3.42
CA ALA A 96 -21.95 -11.18 -3.25
C ALA A 96 -22.21 -9.67 -3.15
N VAL A 97 -23.09 -9.15 -3.99
CA VAL A 97 -23.42 -7.72 -4.07
C VAL A 97 -24.92 -7.48 -3.96
N GLU A 98 -25.29 -6.37 -3.33
CA GLU A 98 -26.69 -5.98 -3.21
C GLU A 98 -27.23 -5.48 -4.56
N ALA A 99 -28.33 -6.06 -5.02
CA ALA A 99 -28.94 -5.77 -6.32
C ALA A 99 -30.46 -5.64 -6.18
N GLY A 100 -30.93 -4.42 -5.89
CA GLY A 100 -32.36 -4.16 -5.65
C GLY A 100 -32.87 -4.87 -4.38
N PRO A 101 -33.96 -5.66 -4.44
CA PRO A 101 -34.49 -6.38 -3.27
C PRO A 101 -33.75 -7.70 -2.96
N GLY A 102 -32.70 -8.06 -3.69
CA GLY A 102 -31.99 -9.33 -3.56
C GLY A 102 -30.48 -9.22 -3.78
N TRP A 103 -29.87 -10.37 -4.05
CA TRP A 103 -28.41 -10.49 -4.19
C TRP A 103 -28.03 -10.89 -5.60
N ASP A 104 -26.95 -10.32 -6.11
CA ASP A 104 -26.25 -10.87 -7.25
C ASP A 104 -24.92 -11.47 -6.77
N VAL A 105 -24.42 -12.48 -7.48
CA VAL A 105 -23.08 -13.02 -7.27
C VAL A 105 -22.25 -12.81 -8.52
N VAL A 106 -21.11 -12.16 -8.35
CA VAL A 106 -20.13 -11.89 -9.39
C VAL A 106 -19.01 -12.90 -9.26
N LEU A 107 -18.97 -13.86 -10.17
CA LEU A 107 -17.99 -14.93 -10.21
C LEU A 107 -16.64 -14.41 -10.73
N ASP A 108 -15.56 -14.78 -10.05
CA ASP A 108 -14.19 -14.68 -10.57
C ASP A 108 -14.09 -15.63 -11.76
N PRO A 109 -13.79 -15.16 -12.97
CA PRO A 109 -13.75 -16.02 -14.15
C PRO A 109 -12.47 -16.85 -14.27
N GLY A 110 -11.48 -16.66 -13.39
CA GLY A 110 -10.14 -17.21 -13.58
C GLY A 110 -9.28 -16.35 -14.50
N PRO A 111 -7.98 -16.70 -14.68
CA PRO A 111 -7.07 -15.93 -15.52
C PRO A 111 -7.60 -15.79 -16.97
N GLY A 112 -7.76 -14.55 -17.44
CA GLY A 112 -8.14 -14.23 -18.83
C GLY A 112 -9.64 -14.37 -19.17
N GLY A 113 -10.49 -14.74 -18.23
CA GLY A 113 -11.94 -14.84 -18.45
C GLY A 113 -12.72 -13.55 -18.14
N ARG A 114 -13.98 -13.49 -18.56
CA ARG A 114 -14.90 -12.37 -18.28
C ARG A 114 -15.74 -12.70 -17.04
N ARG A 115 -15.81 -11.77 -16.06
CA ARG A 115 -16.67 -11.93 -14.87
C ARG A 115 -18.10 -12.27 -15.28
N GLU A 116 -18.62 -13.35 -14.70
CA GLU A 116 -20.00 -13.78 -14.86
C GLU A 116 -20.84 -13.27 -13.68
N ARG A 117 -22.08 -12.86 -13.95
CA ARG A 117 -23.00 -12.38 -12.92
C ARG A 117 -24.24 -13.26 -12.86
N VAL A 118 -24.46 -13.86 -11.70
CA VAL A 118 -25.65 -14.65 -11.38
C VAL A 118 -26.61 -13.78 -10.58
N ALA A 119 -27.78 -13.49 -11.15
CA ALA A 119 -28.72 -12.55 -10.57
C ALA A 119 -29.73 -13.20 -9.60
N ARG A 120 -30.28 -12.40 -8.67
CA ARG A 120 -31.38 -12.79 -7.76
C ARG A 120 -31.11 -14.08 -6.97
N VAL A 121 -29.90 -14.18 -6.45
CA VAL A 121 -29.45 -15.23 -5.54
C VAL A 121 -30.14 -15.05 -4.18
N THR A 122 -30.61 -16.17 -3.62
CA THR A 122 -31.31 -16.21 -2.31
C THR A 122 -30.56 -17.06 -1.29
N ALA A 123 -29.73 -18.00 -1.75
CA ALA A 123 -28.88 -18.81 -0.89
C ALA A 123 -27.57 -19.18 -1.58
N LEU A 124 -26.52 -19.35 -0.76
CA LEU A 124 -25.23 -19.88 -1.14
C LEU A 124 -24.90 -21.13 -0.31
N GLY A 125 -24.44 -22.18 -0.98
CA GLY A 125 -23.90 -23.38 -0.37
C GLY A 125 -22.45 -23.58 -0.79
N LEU A 126 -21.55 -23.80 0.16
CA LEU A 126 -20.16 -24.15 -0.11
C LEU A 126 -19.89 -25.59 0.33
N ARG A 127 -19.13 -26.35 -0.47
CA ARG A 127 -18.58 -27.66 -0.09
C ARG A 127 -17.06 -27.59 -0.09
N GLY A 128 -16.46 -28.10 0.97
CA GLY A 128 -15.03 -28.00 1.16
C GLY A 128 -14.52 -28.73 2.40
N GLU A 129 -13.22 -28.70 2.60
CA GLU A 129 -12.57 -29.17 3.82
C GLU A 129 -12.43 -27.99 4.81
N PRO A 130 -13.07 -28.04 5.99
CA PRO A 130 -12.97 -26.95 6.97
C PRO A 130 -11.56 -26.77 7.49
N CYS A 131 -11.15 -25.53 7.73
CA CYS A 131 -9.89 -25.26 8.42
C CYS A 131 -10.01 -25.64 9.92
N PRO A 132 -9.17 -26.56 10.43
CA PRO A 132 -9.25 -26.99 11.84
C PRO A 132 -8.62 -25.98 12.81
N GLU A 133 -7.82 -25.06 12.31
CA GLU A 133 -7.13 -24.04 13.09
C GLU A 133 -8.14 -23.00 13.62
N ARG A 134 -7.97 -22.55 14.87
CA ARG A 134 -8.98 -21.69 15.56
C ARG A 134 -8.44 -20.40 16.15
N ALA A 135 -7.12 -20.17 16.09
CA ALA A 135 -6.51 -18.98 16.63
C ALA A 135 -5.23 -18.64 15.88
N LEU A 136 -4.87 -17.36 15.84
CA LEU A 136 -3.60 -16.90 15.28
C LEU A 136 -3.10 -15.63 15.98
N GLU A 137 -1.78 -15.47 16.02
CA GLU A 137 -1.12 -14.22 16.43
C GLU A 137 -0.61 -13.47 15.19
N VAL A 138 -0.86 -12.17 15.16
CA VAL A 138 -0.48 -11.28 14.06
C VAL A 138 0.36 -10.13 14.60
N TRP A 139 1.52 -9.86 14.01
CA TRP A 139 2.30 -8.65 14.32
C TRP A 139 2.11 -7.59 13.24
N VAL A 140 1.76 -6.39 13.68
CA VAL A 140 1.54 -5.20 12.84
C VAL A 140 2.50 -4.09 13.25
N SER A 141 2.74 -3.12 12.37
CA SER A 141 3.57 -1.93 12.64
C SER A 141 3.10 -0.76 11.77
N TRP A 142 3.81 0.38 11.87
CA TRP A 142 3.62 1.61 11.09
C TRP A 142 2.28 2.33 11.32
N GLU A 143 1.95 3.28 10.44
CA GLU A 143 0.71 4.05 10.53
C GLU A 143 -0.52 3.17 10.26
N GLY A 144 -1.62 3.45 10.95
CA GLY A 144 -2.88 2.73 10.78
C GLY A 144 -3.03 1.45 11.62
N VAL A 145 -2.19 1.25 12.65
CA VAL A 145 -2.31 0.08 13.56
C VAL A 145 -3.72 -0.08 14.18
N PRO A 146 -4.40 0.99 14.68
CA PRO A 146 -5.77 0.87 15.18
C PRO A 146 -6.75 0.34 14.11
N GLU A 147 -6.66 0.84 12.88
CA GLU A 147 -7.47 0.46 11.73
C GLU A 147 -7.18 -0.98 11.31
N LEU A 148 -5.91 -1.38 11.24
CA LEU A 148 -5.50 -2.77 10.98
C LEU A 148 -6.06 -3.73 12.04
N LYS A 149 -5.95 -3.36 13.32
CA LYS A 149 -6.53 -4.16 14.42
C LYS A 149 -8.04 -4.31 14.26
N ALA A 150 -8.75 -3.27 13.83
CA ALA A 150 -10.18 -3.33 13.58
C ALA A 150 -10.51 -4.23 12.37
N VAL A 151 -9.80 -4.09 11.26
CA VAL A 151 -9.98 -4.90 10.04
C VAL A 151 -9.73 -6.39 10.30
N ILE A 152 -8.65 -6.74 11.02
CA ILE A 152 -8.32 -8.13 11.37
C ILE A 152 -9.32 -8.70 12.37
N ARG A 153 -9.76 -7.90 13.36
CA ARG A 153 -10.78 -8.33 14.33
C ARG A 153 -12.10 -8.65 13.63
N ARG A 154 -12.54 -7.79 12.71
CA ARG A 154 -13.76 -8.01 11.91
C ARG A 154 -13.71 -9.33 11.15
N TRP A 155 -12.57 -9.62 10.51
CA TRP A 155 -12.35 -10.90 9.84
C TRP A 155 -12.40 -12.06 10.82
N ALA A 156 -11.72 -11.96 11.96
CA ALA A 156 -11.66 -13.03 12.96
C ALA A 156 -13.03 -13.36 13.56
N GLU A 157 -13.86 -12.33 13.82
CA GLU A 157 -15.23 -12.47 14.30
C GLU A 157 -16.11 -13.23 13.29
N ARG A 158 -16.04 -12.86 12.00
CA ARG A 158 -16.78 -13.55 10.93
C ARG A 158 -16.28 -14.98 10.71
N ALA A 159 -14.97 -15.17 10.73
CA ALA A 159 -14.33 -16.47 10.56
C ALA A 159 -14.54 -17.40 11.77
N GLY A 160 -15.03 -16.90 12.91
CA GLY A 160 -15.22 -17.70 14.13
C GLY A 160 -13.90 -18.17 14.77
N VAL A 161 -12.85 -17.35 14.64
CA VAL A 161 -11.48 -17.61 15.14
C VAL A 161 -11.01 -16.52 16.09
N LYS A 162 -9.97 -16.80 16.89
CA LYS A 162 -9.35 -15.83 17.79
C LYS A 162 -8.11 -15.20 17.16
N ALA A 163 -8.10 -13.89 16.93
CA ALA A 163 -6.91 -13.17 16.46
C ALA A 163 -6.28 -12.33 17.57
N LYS A 164 -5.03 -12.60 17.92
CA LYS A 164 -4.22 -11.74 18.81
C LYS A 164 -3.35 -10.83 17.95
N VAL A 165 -3.69 -9.54 17.90
CA VAL A 165 -2.95 -8.56 17.07
C VAL A 165 -2.05 -7.70 17.96
N VAL A 166 -0.74 -7.78 17.73
CA VAL A 166 0.29 -7.12 18.53
C VAL A 166 0.97 -6.03 17.70
N ASP A 167 1.05 -4.83 18.26
CA ASP A 167 1.84 -3.74 17.69
C ASP A 167 3.33 -3.96 18.02
N VAL A 168 4.16 -4.02 16.97
CA VAL A 168 5.60 -4.28 17.07
C VAL A 168 6.35 -3.25 16.23
N PRO A 169 6.94 -2.21 16.85
CA PRO A 169 7.62 -1.14 16.13
C PRO A 169 8.70 -1.62 15.15
N SER A 170 9.49 -2.63 15.53
CA SER A 170 10.47 -3.28 14.66
C SER A 170 10.18 -4.77 14.53
N VAL A 171 9.33 -5.14 13.57
CA VAL A 171 8.97 -6.53 13.28
C VAL A 171 10.21 -7.35 12.92
N LYS A 172 11.07 -6.85 12.03
CA LYS A 172 12.29 -7.54 11.58
C LYS A 172 13.19 -7.92 12.77
N SER A 173 13.59 -6.93 13.57
CA SER A 173 14.52 -7.15 14.68
C SER A 173 13.91 -8.08 15.73
N LYS A 174 12.64 -7.88 16.08
CA LYS A 174 11.97 -8.75 17.06
C LYS A 174 11.86 -10.18 16.56
N LEU A 175 11.47 -10.39 15.30
CA LEU A 175 11.30 -11.72 14.71
C LEU A 175 12.62 -12.48 14.67
N VAL A 176 13.70 -11.85 14.21
CA VAL A 176 15.04 -12.45 14.19
C VAL A 176 15.52 -12.80 15.60
N THR A 177 15.32 -11.93 16.58
CA THR A 177 15.70 -12.18 17.98
C THR A 177 14.93 -13.35 18.58
N VAL A 178 13.61 -13.41 18.39
CA VAL A 178 12.77 -14.51 18.88
C VAL A 178 13.18 -15.84 18.24
N LEU A 179 13.43 -15.86 16.93
CA LEU A 179 13.89 -17.06 16.22
C LEU A 179 15.25 -17.56 16.74
N ARG A 180 16.22 -16.66 16.90
CA ARG A 180 17.55 -17.01 17.45
C ARG A 180 17.47 -17.55 18.88
N GLY A 181 16.54 -17.05 19.67
CA GLY A 181 16.27 -17.54 21.03
C GLY A 181 15.43 -18.83 21.10
N GLY A 182 15.04 -19.42 19.97
CA GLY A 182 14.15 -20.60 19.94
C GLY A 182 12.73 -20.32 20.46
N GLY A 183 12.32 -19.04 20.47
CA GLY A 183 11.02 -18.61 20.98
C GLY A 183 9.88 -18.86 19.99
N LYS A 184 8.65 -18.67 20.47
CA LYS A 184 7.44 -18.75 19.64
C LYS A 184 7.28 -17.46 18.83
N VAL A 185 7.18 -17.61 17.52
CA VAL A 185 6.88 -16.53 16.57
C VAL A 185 5.37 -16.42 16.32
N PRO A 186 4.85 -15.26 15.88
CA PRO A 186 3.46 -15.12 15.46
C PRO A 186 3.20 -15.91 14.17
N ASP A 187 1.94 -16.08 13.78
CA ASP A 187 1.57 -16.81 12.56
C ASP A 187 1.71 -15.94 11.31
N LEU A 188 1.34 -14.65 11.42
CA LEU A 188 1.42 -13.66 10.34
C LEU A 188 2.14 -12.40 10.81
N VAL A 189 2.99 -11.84 9.96
CA VAL A 189 3.73 -10.60 10.26
C VAL A 189 3.66 -9.61 9.11
N MET A 190 3.54 -8.34 9.45
CA MET A 190 3.69 -7.25 8.48
C MET A 190 5.17 -6.96 8.24
N VAL A 191 5.60 -6.95 6.98
CA VAL A 191 7.01 -6.77 6.57
C VAL A 191 7.14 -5.67 5.52
N GLN A 192 8.29 -5.03 5.50
CA GLN A 192 8.72 -4.13 4.42
C GLN A 192 9.55 -4.92 3.41
N SER A 193 9.51 -4.56 2.12
CA SER A 193 10.19 -5.32 1.05
C SER A 193 11.69 -5.49 1.26
N ASP A 194 12.37 -4.46 1.76
CA ASP A 194 13.82 -4.48 2.01
C ASP A 194 14.24 -5.34 3.22
N TYR A 195 13.29 -5.86 4.00
CA TYR A 195 13.58 -6.79 5.10
C TYR A 195 13.67 -8.24 4.63
N LEU A 196 13.18 -8.54 3.42
CA LEU A 196 13.07 -9.90 2.91
C LEU A 196 14.41 -10.64 2.85
N PRO A 197 15.53 -10.04 2.40
CA PRO A 197 16.82 -10.72 2.41
C PRO A 197 17.22 -11.26 3.78
N ASP A 198 17.20 -10.40 4.81
CA ASP A 198 17.55 -10.77 6.19
C ASP A 198 16.61 -11.86 6.73
N LEU A 199 15.31 -11.71 6.49
CA LEU A 199 14.29 -12.65 6.97
C LEU A 199 14.35 -13.99 6.25
N ALA A 200 14.68 -14.00 4.95
CA ALA A 200 14.89 -15.21 4.18
C ALA A 200 16.16 -15.94 4.63
N GLN A 201 17.26 -15.21 4.83
CA GLN A 201 18.52 -15.76 5.36
C GLN A 201 18.33 -16.35 6.77
N ALA A 202 17.54 -15.70 7.62
CA ALA A 202 17.17 -16.22 8.93
C ALA A 202 16.21 -17.41 8.89
N GLY A 203 15.72 -17.82 7.72
CA GLY A 203 14.73 -18.87 7.56
C GLY A 203 13.38 -18.53 8.22
N ALA A 204 13.06 -17.24 8.33
CA ALA A 204 11.95 -16.74 9.14
C ALA A 204 10.57 -16.89 8.49
N LEU A 205 10.51 -17.01 7.16
CA LEU A 205 9.27 -16.92 6.37
C LEU A 205 8.99 -18.19 5.57
N GLN A 206 7.70 -18.43 5.32
CA GLN A 206 7.23 -19.44 4.36
C GLN A 206 7.07 -18.83 2.96
N PRO A 207 7.35 -19.59 1.88
CA PRO A 207 6.91 -19.21 0.55
C PRO A 207 5.38 -19.15 0.43
N LEU A 208 4.91 -18.19 -0.36
CA LEU A 208 3.51 -17.96 -0.71
C LEU A 208 3.21 -18.22 -2.18
N GLY A 209 4.13 -18.82 -2.95
CA GLY A 209 3.96 -19.03 -4.40
C GLY A 209 2.75 -19.86 -4.80
N SER A 210 2.21 -20.71 -3.92
CA SER A 210 0.96 -21.45 -4.13
C SER A 210 -0.30 -20.67 -3.74
N LEU A 211 -0.15 -19.54 -3.06
CA LEU A 211 -1.27 -18.74 -2.58
C LEU A 211 -1.75 -17.82 -3.69
N ARG A 212 -2.96 -18.05 -4.20
CA ARG A 212 -3.59 -17.12 -5.13
C ARG A 212 -4.06 -15.88 -4.37
N LEU A 213 -3.45 -14.73 -4.65
CA LEU A 213 -3.89 -13.45 -4.12
C LEU A 213 -4.96 -12.84 -5.04
N PRO A 214 -6.03 -12.25 -4.48
CA PRO A 214 -7.00 -11.52 -5.29
C PRO A 214 -6.32 -10.28 -5.90
N ALA A 215 -6.14 -10.28 -7.23
CA ALA A 215 -5.66 -9.15 -8.04
C ALA A 215 -4.46 -8.38 -7.43
N SER A 216 -3.24 -8.88 -7.60
CA SER A 216 -2.01 -8.20 -7.18
C SER A 216 -1.30 -7.48 -8.34
N GLY A 217 -0.81 -6.27 -8.09
CA GLY A 217 -0.03 -5.52 -9.09
C GLY A 217 1.40 -6.03 -9.23
N THR A 218 1.94 -5.99 -10.46
CA THR A 218 3.27 -6.55 -10.79
C THR A 218 4.43 -5.91 -10.03
N LYS A 219 4.31 -4.63 -9.64
CA LYS A 219 5.34 -3.93 -8.83
C LYS A 219 5.38 -4.48 -7.41
N GLY A 220 4.23 -4.73 -6.79
CA GLY A 220 4.13 -5.24 -5.43
C GLY A 220 4.61 -6.68 -5.32
N GLU A 221 4.21 -7.54 -6.26
CA GLU A 221 4.68 -8.94 -6.31
C GLU A 221 6.21 -9.02 -6.44
N ARG A 222 6.80 -8.22 -7.35
CA ARG A 222 8.26 -8.15 -7.51
C ARG A 222 8.95 -7.65 -6.24
N ALA A 223 8.38 -6.66 -5.55
CA ALA A 223 8.91 -6.15 -4.29
C ALA A 223 8.95 -7.22 -3.18
N PHE A 224 8.11 -8.26 -3.27
CA PHE A 224 8.06 -9.34 -2.29
C PHE A 224 8.53 -10.71 -2.82
N THR A 225 9.15 -10.73 -4.01
CA THR A 225 9.71 -11.96 -4.61
C THR A 225 11.21 -11.98 -4.45
N LEU A 226 11.74 -13.04 -3.83
CA LEU A 226 13.17 -13.26 -3.66
C LEU A 226 13.50 -14.72 -4.03
N GLY A 227 14.54 -14.92 -4.86
CA GLY A 227 14.91 -16.26 -5.33
C GLY A 227 13.79 -16.99 -6.08
N GLY A 228 12.95 -16.25 -6.82
CA GLY A 228 11.81 -16.80 -7.57
C GLY A 228 10.59 -17.17 -6.71
N SER A 229 10.63 -16.94 -5.39
CA SER A 229 9.52 -17.22 -4.48
C SER A 229 8.91 -15.94 -3.93
N LEU A 230 7.58 -15.81 -4.02
CA LEU A 230 6.84 -14.78 -3.29
C LEU A 230 6.90 -15.08 -1.79
N LEU A 231 7.39 -14.15 -0.97
CA LEU A 231 7.58 -14.34 0.48
C LEU A 231 6.58 -13.56 1.35
N ALA A 232 5.87 -12.59 0.76
CA ALA A 232 4.81 -11.84 1.43
C ALA A 232 3.73 -11.42 0.44
N ALA A 233 2.48 -11.37 0.90
CA ALA A 233 1.36 -10.84 0.13
C ALA A 233 1.42 -9.30 0.15
N PRO A 234 1.55 -8.62 -1.01
CA PRO A 234 1.61 -7.16 -1.05
C PRO A 234 0.33 -6.51 -0.50
N PHE A 235 0.47 -5.50 0.37
CA PHE A 235 -0.68 -4.83 1.00
C PHE A 235 -0.82 -3.36 0.59
N TYR A 236 0.22 -2.55 0.78
CA TYR A 236 0.25 -1.19 0.26
C TYR A 236 1.68 -0.77 -0.03
N CYS A 237 1.83 0.36 -0.73
CA CYS A 237 3.09 1.07 -0.78
C CYS A 237 2.93 2.55 -0.40
N ASP A 238 4.04 3.13 0.02
CA ASP A 238 4.20 4.57 0.10
C ASP A 238 4.94 5.04 -1.17
N ALA A 239 4.43 6.08 -1.83
CA ALA A 239 5.15 6.75 -2.91
C ALA A 239 5.79 8.04 -2.42
N GLN A 240 7.00 8.32 -2.91
CA GLN A 240 7.67 9.58 -2.65
C GLN A 240 7.07 10.71 -3.46
N LEU A 241 6.80 11.83 -2.79
CA LEU A 241 6.24 13.04 -3.38
C LEU A 241 7.14 14.25 -3.08
N VAL A 242 7.01 15.28 -3.90
CA VAL A 242 7.50 16.60 -3.55
C VAL A 242 6.37 17.36 -2.88
N PHE A 243 6.56 17.78 -1.64
CA PHE A 243 5.62 18.65 -0.94
C PHE A 243 6.10 20.09 -1.07
N TYR A 244 5.17 21.01 -1.31
CA TYR A 244 5.45 22.45 -1.37
C TYR A 244 4.50 23.23 -0.46
N SER A 245 4.99 24.33 0.10
CA SER A 245 4.18 25.24 0.91
C SER A 245 3.26 26.05 -0.01
N SER A 246 1.96 25.80 0.02
CA SER A 246 0.99 26.46 -0.87
C SER A 246 0.73 27.93 -0.48
N SER A 247 1.21 28.36 0.68
CA SER A 247 1.24 29.78 1.07
C SER A 247 2.41 30.54 0.45
N LEU A 248 3.51 29.86 0.10
CA LEU A 248 4.75 30.48 -0.38
C LEU A 248 4.99 30.26 -1.88
N VAL A 249 4.69 29.07 -2.40
CA VAL A 249 4.99 28.67 -3.78
C VAL A 249 3.78 28.92 -4.68
N ARG A 250 3.90 29.88 -5.60
CA ARG A 250 2.90 30.19 -6.63
C ARG A 250 3.58 30.51 -7.97
N PRO A 251 3.06 30.00 -9.11
CA PRO A 251 1.95 29.05 -9.24
C PRO A 251 2.31 27.66 -8.70
N ALA A 252 1.32 26.76 -8.63
CA ALA A 252 1.55 25.36 -8.30
C ALA A 252 2.49 24.71 -9.33
N PRO A 253 3.42 23.81 -8.92
CA PRO A 253 4.31 23.13 -9.86
C PRO A 253 3.54 22.31 -10.90
N PRO A 254 3.86 22.41 -12.21
CA PRO A 254 3.28 21.56 -13.24
C PRO A 254 3.86 20.13 -13.18
N ALA A 255 3.24 19.17 -13.85
CA ALA A 255 3.65 17.76 -13.78
C ALA A 255 5.01 17.45 -14.44
N ASP A 256 5.40 18.26 -15.42
CA ASP A 256 6.60 18.14 -16.27
C ASP A 256 7.71 19.15 -15.91
N TRP A 257 7.61 19.78 -14.74
CA TRP A 257 8.64 20.66 -14.21
C TRP A 257 10.01 19.97 -14.01
N THR A 258 11.06 20.79 -14.05
CA THR A 258 12.45 20.38 -13.90
C THR A 258 13.02 20.75 -12.53
N LEU A 259 14.18 20.20 -12.15
CA LEU A 259 14.92 20.66 -10.96
C LEU A 259 15.20 22.18 -11.01
N GLY A 260 15.48 22.72 -12.20
CA GLY A 260 15.65 24.17 -12.38
C GLY A 260 14.38 24.98 -12.16
N ASP A 261 13.21 24.44 -12.52
CA ASP A 261 11.92 25.07 -12.19
C ASP A 261 11.67 25.08 -10.68
N MET A 262 12.00 23.99 -10.00
CA MET A 262 11.90 23.88 -8.55
C MET A 262 12.77 24.93 -7.85
N GLU A 263 14.02 25.11 -8.30
CA GLU A 263 14.92 26.15 -7.78
C GLU A 263 14.35 27.56 -8.00
N ARG A 264 13.85 27.88 -9.21
CA ARG A 264 13.24 29.19 -9.50
C ARG A 264 11.99 29.48 -8.67
N LEU A 265 11.11 28.49 -8.52
CA LEU A 265 9.91 28.61 -7.69
C LEU A 265 10.27 28.82 -6.22
N ALA A 266 11.32 28.16 -5.75
CA ALA A 266 11.80 28.33 -4.38
C ALA A 266 12.40 29.72 -4.14
N GLU A 267 13.21 30.23 -5.07
CA GLU A 267 13.78 31.57 -4.99
C GLU A 267 12.68 32.65 -4.96
N ALA A 268 11.67 32.53 -5.83
CA ALA A 268 10.52 33.43 -5.87
C ALA A 268 9.63 33.36 -4.61
N SER A 269 9.69 32.28 -3.83
CA SER A 269 8.81 32.05 -2.69
C SER A 269 9.14 32.88 -1.45
N GLY A 270 10.35 33.44 -1.36
CA GLY A 270 10.84 34.15 -0.17
C GLY A 270 11.00 33.26 1.08
N ALA A 271 10.95 31.94 0.94
CA ALA A 271 11.15 31.01 2.05
C ALA A 271 12.56 31.14 2.64
N ARG A 272 12.71 30.85 3.94
CA ARG A 272 14.02 30.85 4.61
C ARG A 272 15.00 29.85 3.98
N VAL A 273 14.47 28.72 3.49
CA VAL A 273 15.21 27.73 2.72
C VAL A 273 14.35 27.31 1.54
N GLY A 274 14.95 27.19 0.35
CA GLY A 274 14.24 26.71 -0.83
C GLY A 274 13.76 25.27 -0.68
N ALA A 275 14.67 24.37 -0.35
CA ALA A 275 14.40 22.96 -0.11
C ALA A 275 15.03 22.48 1.19
N ALA A 276 14.25 21.80 2.05
CA ALA A 276 14.77 21.07 3.20
C ALA A 276 14.59 19.57 2.94
N TRP A 277 15.69 18.81 2.82
CA TRP A 277 15.62 17.36 2.52
C TRP A 277 16.42 16.53 3.49
N ASN A 278 15.93 15.31 3.78
CA ASN A 278 16.73 14.26 4.38
C ASN A 278 17.64 13.58 3.34
N ALA A 279 18.56 14.37 2.78
CA ALA A 279 19.51 13.94 1.76
C ALA A 279 20.56 12.93 2.27
N TYR A 280 20.57 12.61 3.58
CA TYR A 280 21.40 11.54 4.15
C TYR A 280 20.80 10.16 3.90
N SER A 281 19.50 10.05 3.64
CA SER A 281 18.86 8.76 3.43
C SER A 281 19.06 8.25 2.01
N ALA A 282 19.48 6.98 1.85
CA ALA A 282 19.43 6.29 0.56
C ALA A 282 18.06 6.40 -0.11
N TYR A 283 16.97 6.34 0.69
CA TYR A 283 15.61 6.44 0.19
C TYR A 283 15.41 7.74 -0.58
N TRP A 284 15.92 8.87 -0.09
CA TRP A 284 15.79 10.18 -0.73
C TRP A 284 16.90 10.48 -1.75
N PHE A 285 18.06 9.84 -1.64
CA PHE A 285 19.19 10.05 -2.54
C PHE A 285 19.08 9.27 -3.86
N LEU A 286 18.69 8.00 -3.80
CA LEU A 286 18.64 7.12 -4.98
C LEU A 286 17.70 7.58 -6.12
N PRO A 287 16.56 8.26 -5.86
CA PRO A 287 15.78 8.89 -6.92
C PRO A 287 16.59 9.79 -7.85
N PHE A 288 17.54 10.55 -7.30
CA PHE A 288 18.42 11.43 -8.09
C PHE A 288 19.38 10.61 -8.93
N VAL A 289 19.95 9.53 -8.38
CA VAL A 289 20.81 8.62 -9.15
C VAL A 289 20.07 8.05 -10.37
N LEU A 290 18.79 7.66 -10.20
CA LEU A 290 17.95 7.21 -11.31
C LEU A 290 17.71 8.34 -12.32
N GLY A 291 17.33 9.53 -11.85
CA GLY A 291 17.07 10.72 -12.69
C GLY A 291 18.30 11.24 -13.43
N PHE A 292 19.51 10.99 -12.93
CA PHE A 292 20.78 11.36 -13.57
C PHE A 292 21.37 10.26 -14.48
N GLY A 293 20.65 9.16 -14.66
CA GLY A 293 20.87 8.26 -15.79
C GLY A 293 21.02 6.78 -15.48
N LYS A 294 21.01 6.35 -14.21
CA LYS A 294 21.03 4.92 -13.88
C LYS A 294 19.64 4.31 -14.10
N ASP A 295 19.54 3.24 -14.87
CA ASP A 295 18.25 2.66 -15.27
C ASP A 295 17.61 1.76 -14.20
N SER A 296 18.43 1.12 -13.37
CA SER A 296 17.98 0.22 -12.30
C SER A 296 18.82 0.41 -11.05
N LEU A 297 18.21 0.25 -9.86
CA LEU A 297 18.95 0.32 -8.59
C LEU A 297 19.99 -0.80 -8.48
N ILE A 298 19.56 -2.04 -8.77
CA ILE A 298 20.42 -3.22 -8.82
C ILE A 298 20.83 -3.47 -10.27
N ALA A 299 22.13 -3.59 -10.51
CA ALA A 299 22.69 -3.94 -11.80
C ALA A 299 22.48 -5.44 -12.11
N PRO A 300 22.59 -5.89 -13.37
CA PRO A 300 22.38 -7.29 -13.74
C PRO A 300 23.27 -8.31 -13.02
N ASP A 301 24.42 -7.87 -12.50
CA ASP A 301 25.36 -8.68 -11.72
C ASP A 301 25.01 -8.74 -10.21
N GLY A 302 23.88 -8.16 -9.80
CA GLY A 302 23.42 -8.16 -8.42
C GLY A 302 24.03 -7.06 -7.54
N ARG A 303 24.80 -6.13 -8.10
CA ARG A 303 25.44 -5.03 -7.35
C ARG A 303 24.64 -3.73 -7.40
N MET A 304 24.90 -2.81 -6.47
CA MET A 304 24.37 -1.44 -6.55
C MET A 304 25.05 -0.64 -7.67
N GLY A 305 26.31 -0.97 -7.99
CA GLY A 305 27.07 -0.36 -9.06
C GLY A 305 27.36 1.12 -8.78
N VAL A 306 27.88 1.43 -7.59
CA VAL A 306 28.10 2.81 -7.11
C VAL A 306 29.14 3.58 -7.91
N ARG A 307 29.94 2.88 -8.72
CA ARG A 307 30.87 3.48 -9.70
C ARG A 307 30.16 4.06 -10.94
N HIS A 308 28.87 3.80 -11.12
CA HIS A 308 28.11 4.34 -12.25
C HIS A 308 28.11 5.89 -12.22
N PRO A 309 28.37 6.60 -13.33
CA PRO A 309 28.51 8.06 -13.35
C PRO A 309 27.33 8.85 -12.77
N ALA A 310 26.13 8.27 -12.80
CA ALA A 310 24.93 8.88 -12.23
C ALA A 310 25.02 9.14 -10.70
N TYR A 311 25.79 8.34 -9.96
CA TYR A 311 26.00 8.58 -8.53
C TYR A 311 26.80 9.86 -8.30
N ALA A 312 27.91 10.05 -9.04
CA ALA A 312 28.71 11.26 -8.97
C ALA A 312 27.90 12.50 -9.39
N LYS A 313 27.07 12.40 -10.45
CA LYS A 313 26.16 13.47 -10.86
C LYS A 313 25.13 13.83 -9.79
N ALA A 314 24.54 12.83 -9.12
CA ALA A 314 23.59 13.05 -8.03
C ALA A 314 24.24 13.73 -6.82
N LEU A 315 25.42 13.27 -6.41
CA LEU A 315 26.20 13.91 -5.34
C LEU A 315 26.58 15.35 -5.70
N GLY A 316 27.05 15.57 -6.93
CA GLY A 316 27.37 16.90 -7.47
C GLY A 316 26.18 17.85 -7.40
N TYR A 317 25.01 17.42 -7.90
CA TYR A 317 23.78 18.21 -7.83
C TYR A 317 23.43 18.60 -6.39
N LEU A 318 23.42 17.66 -5.44
CA LEU A 318 23.10 17.96 -4.05
C LEU A 318 24.09 18.95 -3.43
N LYS A 319 25.39 18.81 -3.72
CA LYS A 319 26.42 19.70 -3.19
C LYS A 319 26.32 21.10 -3.77
N GLU A 320 26.09 21.21 -5.06
CA GLU A 320 25.90 22.49 -5.74
C GLU A 320 24.62 23.19 -5.26
N ALA A 321 23.52 22.45 -5.13
CA ALA A 321 22.25 22.93 -4.58
C ALA A 321 22.42 23.49 -3.15
N GLN A 322 23.23 22.82 -2.31
CA GLN A 322 23.56 23.32 -0.98
C GLN A 322 24.44 24.58 -1.04
N SER A 323 25.43 24.60 -1.94
CA SER A 323 26.36 25.72 -2.09
C SER A 323 25.67 26.99 -2.61
N ARG A 324 24.63 26.84 -3.45
CA ARG A 324 23.76 27.95 -3.90
C ARG A 324 22.76 28.41 -2.83
N GLY A 325 22.70 27.74 -1.67
CA GLY A 325 21.72 28.04 -0.61
C GLY A 325 20.30 27.55 -0.89
N PHE A 326 20.06 26.84 -2.00
CA PHE A 326 18.74 26.25 -2.30
C PHE A 326 18.41 25.11 -1.33
N LEU A 327 19.35 24.18 -1.14
CA LEU A 327 19.14 22.97 -0.33
C LEU A 327 19.76 23.08 1.08
N SER A 328 18.94 22.87 2.11
CA SER A 328 19.42 22.51 3.45
C SER A 328 19.19 21.02 3.71
N ALA A 329 20.29 20.26 3.77
CA ALA A 329 20.25 18.86 4.20
C ALA A 329 20.07 18.77 5.73
N MET A 330 19.11 17.97 6.20
CA MET A 330 18.84 17.79 7.62
C MET A 330 18.13 16.46 7.89
N GLU A 331 18.12 16.01 9.15
CA GLU A 331 17.36 14.82 9.53
C GLU A 331 15.85 15.02 9.35
N ARG A 332 15.12 13.91 9.19
CA ARG A 332 13.69 13.89 8.89
C ARG A 332 12.88 14.82 9.81
N ASP A 333 13.07 14.74 11.12
CA ASP A 333 12.21 15.48 12.05
C ASP A 333 12.48 17.00 11.99
N ALA A 334 13.73 17.40 11.77
CA ALA A 334 14.07 18.80 11.52
C ALA A 334 13.47 19.30 10.20
N MET A 335 13.53 18.48 9.14
CA MET A 335 12.92 18.78 7.84
C MET A 335 11.41 19.01 7.98
N MET A 336 10.71 18.09 8.66
CA MET A 336 9.28 18.20 8.91
C MET A 336 8.96 19.47 9.71
N ALA A 337 9.71 19.77 10.77
CA ALA A 337 9.52 20.98 11.58
C ALA A 337 9.77 22.28 10.78
N TYR A 338 10.75 22.31 9.88
CA TYR A 338 11.00 23.45 9.01
C TYR A 338 9.83 23.69 8.06
N PHE A 339 9.29 22.64 7.46
CA PHE A 339 8.15 22.76 6.55
C PHE A 339 6.87 23.18 7.25
N THR A 340 6.51 22.50 8.34
CA THR A 340 5.26 22.79 9.07
C THR A 340 5.26 24.15 9.75
N SER A 341 6.45 24.72 10.03
CA SER A 341 6.60 26.11 10.51
C SER A 341 6.73 27.15 9.40
N GLY A 342 6.52 26.78 8.12
CA GLY A 342 6.54 27.69 6.99
C GLY A 342 7.93 28.23 6.61
N LYS A 343 9.01 27.54 7.00
CA LYS A 343 10.40 27.98 6.74
C LYS A 343 10.99 27.39 5.46
N ALA A 344 10.43 26.31 4.93
CA ALA A 344 10.90 25.65 3.71
C ALA A 344 9.86 25.78 2.60
N ALA A 345 10.29 26.11 1.38
CA ALA A 345 9.38 26.13 0.23
C ALA A 345 9.00 24.70 -0.19
N PHE A 346 9.98 23.79 -0.19
CA PHE A 346 9.81 22.39 -0.59
C PHE A 346 10.44 21.40 0.41
N ILE A 347 9.82 20.22 0.53
CA ILE A 347 10.43 19.03 1.15
C ILE A 347 10.17 17.78 0.29
N LEU A 348 10.99 16.74 0.49
CA LEU A 348 10.69 15.39 0.00
C LEU A 348 10.09 14.58 1.15
N SER A 349 8.92 14.02 0.93
CA SER A 349 8.25 13.14 1.89
C SER A 349 7.38 12.12 1.15
N GLY A 350 6.76 11.18 1.87
CA GLY A 350 5.90 10.17 1.25
C GLY A 350 4.42 10.56 1.27
N SER A 351 3.62 9.82 0.50
CA SER A 351 2.14 9.91 0.51
C SER A 351 1.56 9.82 1.93
N TYR A 352 2.22 9.08 2.82
CA TYR A 352 1.87 8.98 4.25
C TYR A 352 1.82 10.31 5.01
N SER A 353 2.45 11.38 4.51
CA SER A 353 2.40 12.70 5.17
C SER A 353 1.11 13.47 4.86
N VAL A 354 0.39 13.09 3.79
CA VAL A 354 -0.83 13.80 3.35
C VAL A 354 -1.92 13.83 4.43
N PRO A 355 -2.31 12.71 5.08
CA PRO A 355 -3.37 12.74 6.09
C PRO A 355 -3.00 13.60 7.29
N GLU A 356 -1.76 13.48 7.76
CA GLU A 356 -1.30 14.22 8.93
C GLU A 356 -1.22 15.73 8.66
N PHE A 357 -0.70 16.14 7.50
CA PHE A 357 -0.68 17.56 7.12
C PHE A 357 -2.09 18.14 6.97
N ARG A 358 -3.05 17.38 6.44
CA ARG A 358 -4.46 17.79 6.42
C ARG A 358 -5.02 17.94 7.82
N ARG A 359 -4.78 16.95 8.69
CA ARG A 359 -5.25 16.95 10.08
C ARG A 359 -4.72 18.14 10.87
N LEU A 360 -3.46 18.52 10.62
CA LEU A 360 -2.80 19.67 11.24
C LEU A 360 -3.13 21.02 10.57
N GLY A 361 -3.88 21.03 9.47
CA GLY A 361 -4.23 22.26 8.75
C GLY A 361 -3.02 22.95 8.10
N ILE A 362 -1.96 22.20 7.76
CA ILE A 362 -0.78 22.75 7.11
C ILE A 362 -1.15 23.20 5.69
N PRO A 363 -0.81 24.42 5.26
CA PRO A 363 -1.01 24.85 3.87
C PRO A 363 0.06 24.22 2.98
N PHE A 364 -0.26 23.08 2.37
CA PHE A 364 0.63 22.39 1.43
C PHE A 364 -0.06 22.10 0.09
N GLY A 365 0.74 21.81 -0.91
CA GLY A 365 0.36 21.01 -2.07
C GLY A 365 1.39 19.92 -2.31
N VAL A 366 1.09 19.01 -3.23
CA VAL A 366 2.02 17.96 -3.67
C VAL A 366 2.25 18.05 -5.18
N ALA A 367 3.44 17.66 -5.60
CA ALA A 367 3.86 17.59 -6.99
C ALA A 367 4.61 16.27 -7.24
N PRO A 368 4.61 15.75 -8.47
CA PRO A 368 5.46 14.63 -8.83
C PRO A 368 6.93 15.06 -8.73
N PHE A 369 7.83 14.10 -8.57
CA PHE A 369 9.25 14.40 -8.64
C PHE A 369 9.63 15.02 -9.99
N PRO A 370 10.49 16.06 -10.02
CA PRO A 370 10.81 16.78 -11.24
C PRO A 370 11.66 15.97 -12.22
N LEU A 371 11.74 16.45 -13.46
CA LEU A 371 12.74 16.01 -14.43
C LEU A 371 14.13 16.56 -14.04
N SER A 372 15.20 15.81 -14.32
CA SER A 372 16.56 16.28 -14.04
C SER A 372 16.93 17.52 -14.86
N SER A 373 16.41 17.62 -16.08
CA SER A 373 16.48 18.79 -16.96
C SER A 373 15.34 18.74 -17.97
N ALA A 374 15.17 19.79 -18.78
CA ALA A 374 14.21 19.77 -19.88
C ALA A 374 14.54 18.63 -20.86
N GLY A 375 13.58 17.74 -21.12
CA GLY A 375 13.78 16.51 -21.91
C GLY A 375 14.63 15.42 -21.21
N GLY A 376 15.04 15.64 -19.96
CA GLY A 376 15.79 14.69 -19.15
C GLY A 376 14.91 13.60 -18.53
N LYS A 377 15.55 12.66 -17.82
CA LYS A 377 14.84 11.62 -17.08
C LYS A 377 14.18 12.20 -15.83
N ARG A 378 13.04 11.64 -15.44
CA ARG A 378 12.41 11.96 -14.15
C ARG A 378 13.29 11.47 -13.01
N VAL A 379 13.44 12.28 -11.96
CA VAL A 379 13.97 11.82 -10.68
C VAL A 379 12.98 10.79 -10.15
N ALA A 380 13.31 9.51 -10.30
CA ALA A 380 12.31 8.44 -10.18
C ALA A 380 12.01 8.15 -8.71
N PRO A 381 10.77 8.34 -8.24
CA PRO A 381 10.41 8.13 -6.85
C PRO A 381 10.55 6.65 -6.48
N LEU A 382 10.93 6.36 -5.24
CA LEU A 382 10.92 5.00 -4.73
C LEU A 382 9.55 4.64 -4.16
N LEU A 383 9.10 3.40 -4.43
CA LEU A 383 7.88 2.82 -3.87
C LEU A 383 8.28 1.86 -2.75
N ASP A 384 7.86 2.20 -1.54
CA ASP A 384 8.21 1.45 -0.34
C ASP A 384 7.03 0.55 0.08
N TYR A 385 7.13 -0.73 -0.26
CA TYR A 385 6.06 -1.71 -0.13
C TYR A 385 6.03 -2.37 1.25
N LYS A 386 4.83 -2.51 1.80
CA LYS A 386 4.51 -3.32 2.98
C LYS A 386 3.59 -4.46 2.59
N GLY A 387 3.75 -5.60 3.25
CA GLY A 387 3.05 -6.83 2.92
C GLY A 387 2.97 -7.80 4.10
N TRP A 388 2.24 -8.89 3.90
CA TRP A 388 1.95 -9.90 4.92
C TRP A 388 2.72 -11.19 4.67
N ALA A 389 3.63 -11.54 5.56
CA ALA A 389 4.40 -12.77 5.47
C ALA A 389 3.95 -13.78 6.53
N VAL A 390 3.87 -15.05 6.13
CA VAL A 390 3.59 -16.16 7.06
C VAL A 390 4.91 -16.64 7.64
N THR A 391 5.00 -16.75 8.96
CA THR A 391 6.27 -17.17 9.59
C THR A 391 6.52 -18.67 9.40
N ARG A 392 7.79 -19.05 9.33
CA ARG A 392 8.24 -20.42 9.03
C ARG A 392 7.64 -21.47 9.96
N THR A 393 7.57 -21.17 11.26
CA THR A 393 7.12 -22.10 12.30
C THR A 393 5.73 -21.77 12.86
N SER A 394 4.94 -21.02 12.08
CA SER A 394 3.52 -20.74 12.33
C SER A 394 2.77 -21.99 12.81
N LYS A 395 1.92 -21.80 13.82
CA LYS A 395 1.04 -22.84 14.37
C LYS A 395 -0.33 -22.82 13.73
N SER A 396 -0.64 -21.79 12.96
CA SER A 396 -1.86 -21.68 12.16
C SER A 396 -1.58 -21.14 10.76
N PRO A 397 -0.79 -21.87 9.94
CA PRO A 397 -0.42 -21.44 8.60
C PRO A 397 -1.63 -21.32 7.66
N ALA A 398 -2.67 -22.14 7.80
CA ALA A 398 -3.84 -22.05 6.94
C ALA A 398 -4.64 -20.78 7.21
N LEU A 399 -4.92 -20.45 8.48
CA LEU A 399 -5.57 -19.18 8.86
C LEU A 399 -4.71 -17.98 8.48
N ALA A 400 -3.40 -18.05 8.67
CA ALA A 400 -2.51 -16.96 8.30
C ALA A 400 -2.57 -16.67 6.79
N ARG A 401 -2.61 -17.71 5.94
CA ARG A 401 -2.78 -17.58 4.48
C ARG A 401 -4.14 -17.03 4.10
N ARG A 402 -5.22 -17.50 4.72
CA ARG A 402 -6.59 -16.98 4.49
C ARG A 402 -6.71 -15.51 4.91
N LEU A 403 -6.12 -15.13 6.04
CA LEU A 403 -6.06 -13.74 6.47
C LEU A 403 -5.24 -12.88 5.50
N ALA A 404 -4.10 -13.38 4.99
CA ALA A 404 -3.31 -12.67 3.98
C ALA A 404 -4.09 -12.46 2.68
N GLN A 405 -4.89 -13.44 2.23
CA GLN A 405 -5.80 -13.28 1.08
C GLN A 405 -6.87 -12.22 1.33
N TYR A 406 -7.54 -12.27 2.48
CA TYR A 406 -8.53 -11.25 2.87
C TYR A 406 -7.93 -9.84 2.90
N LEU A 407 -6.75 -9.68 3.50
CA LEU A 407 -6.06 -8.38 3.53
C LEU A 407 -5.59 -7.92 2.14
N SER A 408 -5.50 -8.83 1.19
CA SER A 408 -5.16 -8.53 -0.21
C SER A 408 -6.37 -8.11 -1.04
N GLU A 409 -7.59 -8.21 -0.52
CA GLU A 409 -8.80 -7.82 -1.24
C GLU A 409 -8.80 -6.32 -1.59
N ALA A 410 -9.29 -6.00 -2.79
CA ALA A 410 -9.36 -4.63 -3.29
C ALA A 410 -10.15 -3.70 -2.36
N GLY A 411 -11.30 -4.14 -1.86
CA GLY A 411 -12.14 -3.36 -0.95
C GLY A 411 -11.46 -3.12 0.41
N VAL A 412 -10.74 -4.11 0.94
CA VAL A 412 -10.00 -3.99 2.20
C VAL A 412 -8.83 -3.02 2.05
N GLN A 413 -8.07 -3.12 0.96
CA GLN A 413 -6.97 -2.20 0.70
C GLN A 413 -7.47 -0.79 0.40
N ALA A 414 -8.55 -0.62 -0.35
CA ALA A 414 -9.13 0.70 -0.63
C ALA A 414 -9.61 1.40 0.65
N GLU A 415 -10.33 0.68 1.53
CA GLU A 415 -10.77 1.18 2.84
C GLU A 415 -9.57 1.62 3.69
N PHE A 416 -8.57 0.74 3.85
CA PHE A 416 -7.39 1.06 4.65
C PHE A 416 -6.57 2.21 4.05
N CYS A 417 -6.21 2.11 2.77
CA CYS A 417 -5.28 3.02 2.12
C CYS A 417 -5.83 4.45 2.01
N SER A 418 -7.12 4.60 1.70
CA SER A 418 -7.76 5.92 1.63
C SER A 418 -7.73 6.64 2.98
N SER A 419 -7.92 5.92 4.09
CA SER A 419 -7.85 6.50 5.45
C SER A 419 -6.43 6.90 5.87
N GLN A 420 -5.41 6.19 5.37
CA GLN A 420 -4.02 6.35 5.81
C GLN A 420 -3.11 7.05 4.78
N GLY A 421 -3.65 7.56 3.66
CA GLY A 421 -2.85 8.18 2.59
C GLY A 421 -1.84 7.21 1.97
N LYS A 422 -2.16 5.92 1.97
CA LYS A 422 -1.34 4.85 1.38
C LYS A 422 -1.84 4.53 -0.02
N ILE A 423 -1.06 3.74 -0.75
CA ILE A 423 -1.39 3.32 -2.10
C ILE A 423 -1.65 1.81 -2.08
N PRO A 424 -2.84 1.34 -2.47
CA PRO A 424 -3.13 -0.09 -2.56
C PRO A 424 -2.13 -0.84 -3.44
N ALA A 425 -1.70 -2.01 -3.01
CA ALA A 425 -0.90 -2.91 -3.84
C ALA A 425 -1.75 -3.72 -4.84
N ASN A 426 -3.04 -3.88 -4.53
CA ASN A 426 -4.08 -4.42 -5.40
C ASN A 426 -4.49 -3.34 -6.40
N GLU A 427 -4.32 -3.59 -7.69
CA GLU A 427 -4.60 -2.60 -8.74
C GLU A 427 -6.11 -2.31 -8.90
N ASP A 428 -6.97 -3.30 -8.67
CA ASP A 428 -8.42 -3.12 -8.71
C ASP A 428 -8.91 -2.17 -7.60
N ALA A 429 -8.16 -2.06 -6.49
CA ALA A 429 -8.51 -1.18 -5.38
C ALA A 429 -8.44 0.31 -5.75
N TRP A 430 -7.71 0.68 -6.80
CA TRP A 430 -7.56 2.07 -7.22
C TRP A 430 -8.88 2.67 -7.71
N GLU A 431 -9.68 1.86 -8.39
CA GLU A 431 -11.02 2.25 -8.88
C GLU A 431 -12.04 2.34 -7.74
N LEU A 432 -11.70 1.80 -6.55
CA LEU A 432 -12.52 1.84 -5.34
C LEU A 432 -12.14 2.99 -4.40
N LEU A 433 -11.05 3.72 -4.70
CA LEU A 433 -10.65 4.87 -3.89
C LEU A 433 -11.68 6.00 -4.00
N PRO A 434 -11.95 6.74 -2.91
CA PRO A 434 -12.87 7.87 -2.95
C PRO A 434 -12.47 8.90 -4.01
N ALA A 435 -13.43 9.30 -4.84
CA ALA A 435 -13.22 10.36 -5.82
C ALA A 435 -13.06 11.74 -5.15
N GLY A 436 -12.40 12.66 -5.84
CA GLY A 436 -12.32 14.07 -5.45
C GLY A 436 -11.16 14.44 -4.53
N ASP A 437 -10.25 13.51 -4.21
CA ASP A 437 -8.98 13.87 -3.57
C ASP A 437 -8.09 14.61 -4.59
N PRO A 438 -7.72 15.89 -4.35
CA PRO A 438 -6.94 16.68 -5.30
C PRO A 438 -5.52 16.16 -5.53
N TYR A 439 -5.04 15.25 -4.68
CA TYR A 439 -3.68 14.70 -4.73
C TYR A 439 -3.63 13.31 -5.37
N GLN A 440 -4.77 12.66 -5.61
CA GLN A 440 -4.83 11.31 -6.16
C GLN A 440 -4.12 11.20 -7.52
N ALA A 441 -4.30 12.18 -8.41
CA ALA A 441 -3.63 12.20 -9.71
C ALA A 441 -2.10 12.29 -9.61
N VAL A 442 -1.59 13.11 -8.68
CA VAL A 442 -0.15 13.26 -8.44
C VAL A 442 0.43 11.99 -7.81
N ILE A 443 -0.29 11.39 -6.87
CA ILE A 443 0.09 10.11 -6.25
C ILE A 443 0.15 9.00 -7.30
N ARG A 444 -0.83 8.93 -8.21
CA ARG A 444 -0.83 7.96 -9.32
C ARG A 444 0.35 8.19 -10.27
N ALA A 445 0.60 9.44 -10.67
CA ALA A 445 1.75 9.77 -11.51
C ALA A 445 3.09 9.38 -10.85
N SER A 446 3.20 9.57 -9.53
CA SER A 446 4.36 9.12 -8.76
C SER A 446 4.47 7.60 -8.69
N TYR A 447 3.35 6.89 -8.53
CA TYR A 447 3.32 5.44 -8.54
C TYR A 447 3.77 4.89 -9.90
N ASP A 448 3.23 5.43 -11.00
CA ASP A 448 3.52 4.99 -12.37
C ASP A 448 5.00 5.15 -12.70
N ALA A 449 5.57 6.33 -12.41
CA ALA A 449 6.99 6.62 -12.61
C ALA A 449 7.92 5.97 -11.58
N GLY A 450 7.36 5.44 -10.48
CA GLY A 450 8.15 4.98 -9.35
C GLY A 450 8.76 3.60 -9.52
N VAL A 451 9.92 3.43 -8.88
CA VAL A 451 10.68 2.17 -8.82
C VAL A 451 10.46 1.53 -7.46
N ALA A 452 10.01 0.29 -7.42
CA ALA A 452 9.87 -0.45 -6.17
C ALA A 452 11.25 -0.64 -5.51
N VAL A 453 11.31 -0.44 -4.19
CA VAL A 453 12.49 -0.79 -3.40
C VAL A 453 12.74 -2.30 -3.56
N PRO A 454 13.91 -2.71 -4.10
CA PRO A 454 14.17 -4.10 -4.42
C PRO A 454 14.38 -4.92 -3.14
N PRO A 455 13.88 -6.17 -3.08
CA PRO A 455 14.16 -7.08 -1.98
C PRO A 455 15.55 -7.71 -2.14
N ASP A 456 16.60 -6.88 -2.22
CA ASP A 456 17.97 -7.30 -2.53
C ASP A 456 18.96 -6.93 -1.40
N PRO A 457 19.86 -7.84 -0.97
CA PRO A 457 20.87 -7.53 0.05
C PRO A 457 21.69 -6.27 -0.26
N ALA A 458 22.08 -6.05 -1.52
CA ALA A 458 22.95 -4.94 -1.90
C ALA A 458 22.28 -3.58 -1.65
N TYR A 459 20.95 -3.50 -1.78
CA TYR A 459 20.19 -2.31 -1.39
C TYR A 459 20.23 -2.08 0.13
N GLY A 460 20.07 -3.15 0.92
CA GLY A 460 20.14 -3.09 2.38
C GLY A 460 21.49 -2.59 2.87
N ASP A 461 22.58 -3.14 2.32
CA ASP A 461 23.95 -2.75 2.64
C ASP A 461 24.23 -1.31 2.24
N PHE A 462 23.82 -0.89 1.04
CA PHE A 462 23.95 0.50 0.60
C PHE A 462 23.17 1.46 1.50
N LYS A 463 21.93 1.12 1.86
CA LYS A 463 21.10 1.94 2.75
C LYS A 463 21.78 2.15 4.10
N ASN A 464 22.35 1.10 4.68
CA ASN A 464 23.02 1.17 5.97
C ASN A 464 24.34 1.97 5.89
N ALA A 465 25.13 1.80 4.82
CA ALA A 465 26.40 2.49 4.64
C ALA A 465 26.23 3.97 4.29
N SER A 466 25.28 4.28 3.40
CA SER A 466 25.12 5.61 2.81
C SER A 466 24.72 6.68 3.82
N TRP A 467 23.97 6.36 4.88
CA TRP A 467 23.53 7.38 5.85
C TRP A 467 24.69 8.20 6.44
N LYS A 468 25.73 7.50 6.91
CA LYS A 468 26.91 8.17 7.47
C LYS A 468 27.75 8.84 6.38
N LEU A 469 27.94 8.16 5.24
CA LEU A 469 28.81 8.63 4.17
C LEU A 469 28.25 9.87 3.45
N LEU A 470 26.95 9.89 3.16
CA LEU A 470 26.27 11.06 2.59
C LEU A 470 26.30 12.26 3.54
N ARG A 471 26.24 12.01 4.86
CA ARG A 471 26.37 13.07 5.86
C ARG A 471 27.76 13.70 5.87
N LEU A 472 28.82 12.88 5.80
CA LEU A 472 30.21 13.36 5.70
C LEU A 472 30.45 14.13 4.39
N PHE A 473 29.89 13.65 3.29
CA PHE A 473 29.96 14.34 2.01
C PHE A 473 29.28 15.71 2.04
N LEU A 474 28.04 15.77 2.54
CA LEU A 474 27.27 17.01 2.59
C LEU A 474 27.82 18.01 3.63
N SER A 475 28.52 17.55 4.68
CA SER A 475 29.29 18.44 5.56
C SER A 475 30.60 18.94 4.94
N GLY A 476 31.01 18.42 3.78
CA GLY A 476 32.28 18.74 3.13
C GLY A 476 33.50 18.02 3.74
N SER A 477 33.27 17.02 4.59
CA SER A 477 34.33 16.22 5.20
C SER A 477 34.94 15.19 4.25
N THR A 478 34.21 14.82 3.20
CA THR A 478 34.69 13.95 2.12
C THR A 478 34.28 14.53 0.76
N SER A 479 35.09 14.27 -0.25
CA SER A 479 34.77 14.50 -1.67
C SER A 479 33.78 13.44 -2.19
N ALA A 480 33.23 13.68 -3.39
CA ALA A 480 32.37 12.69 -4.04
C ALA A 480 33.13 11.39 -4.32
N ASP A 481 34.38 11.48 -4.80
CA ASP A 481 35.21 10.31 -5.13
C ASP A 481 35.55 9.49 -3.88
N GLU A 482 35.95 10.13 -2.78
CA GLU A 482 36.19 9.43 -1.51
C GLU A 482 34.92 8.74 -0.98
N THR A 483 33.77 9.40 -1.12
CA THR A 483 32.48 8.87 -0.67
C THR A 483 32.08 7.64 -1.49
N LEU A 484 32.23 7.70 -2.82
CA LEU A 484 31.91 6.59 -3.71
C LEU A 484 32.93 5.44 -3.58
N ALA A 485 34.21 5.74 -3.35
CA ALA A 485 35.23 4.71 -3.08
C ALA A 485 34.97 3.97 -1.77
N ALA A 486 34.55 4.69 -0.72
CA ALA A 486 34.14 4.09 0.55
C ALA A 486 32.89 3.22 0.40
N LEU A 487 31.88 3.69 -0.33
CA LEU A 487 30.69 2.89 -0.66
C LEU A 487 31.08 1.61 -1.43
N ALA A 488 31.91 1.73 -2.47
CA ALA A 488 32.34 0.59 -3.27
C ALA A 488 33.07 -0.45 -2.41
N THR A 489 33.94 0.00 -1.51
CA THR A 489 34.68 -0.89 -0.60
C THR A 489 33.74 -1.64 0.36
N ILE A 490 32.76 -0.93 0.96
CA ILE A 490 31.78 -1.56 1.87
C ILE A 490 30.90 -2.57 1.13
N LEU A 491 30.56 -2.28 -0.13
CA LEU A 491 29.69 -3.12 -0.96
C LEU A 491 30.44 -4.23 -1.71
N GLY A 492 31.77 -4.26 -1.67
CA GLY A 492 32.59 -5.22 -2.41
C GLY A 492 32.56 -5.01 -3.93
N GLU A 493 32.65 -3.76 -4.39
CA GLU A 493 32.63 -3.31 -5.80
C GLU A 493 33.92 -2.66 -6.31
#